data_AF-U6GBA5-F1
#
_entry.id   AF-U6GBA5-F1
#
_cell.length_a   1.000
_cell.length_b   1.000
_cell.length_c   1.000
_cell.angle_alpha   90.00
_cell.angle_beta   90.00
_cell.angle_gamma   90.00
#
_symmetry.space_group_name_H-M   'P 1'
#
loop_
_entity.id
_entity.type
_entity.pdbx_description
1 polymer ?
#
loop_
_entity_poly.entity_id
_entity_poly.type
_entity_poly.pdbx_seq_one_letter_code
_entity_poly.pdbx_strand_id
1 'polypeptide(L)'
;MVRLQVSSMRLQARRVALHCLAGAAATAAVGGGGLLLLRRHKRRHPPSGRGQGNIPEVYGEPYQPITAAALAKDVELCRQQQRQRLLDLGLAASTAQAAADAAAAVTASEIPGSSWAEEIAVASPHLGPASALLAAAKTGAPLELHMHLKAVFCAALKAALLCDLAALMEQQAKQPHEQLLCREADMHWLLRETESAFKDAFYEPTIRAAASACDFAQPARELLQALQHIHTLQKKTSGSPTESLLPLLLTTKGREALDVFVASVDKQVLGSLCSSWERSGVLHRQPDPQERQPDAPPPRVRQLSARNTGRDAGTPMALSSYADAQERCRAGGHPKASTGAPLFLRASDFKAATSAIAEHGFVVIKNALSPEQLKEVQQATFAASETASEGGLKMKEVDPNVYCTRPTYGRLHCLLRGSLIEQSLVDVQRLFSPLVHSYLSSGAPPEAGGLEGKTRVFVSEMQTVNADALALAQPWHRDNSHRGLTVVLPLVPIHPNNGPTELLPGSHVLSGEVTRMELEGTTV
;
A
#
# COMPACT_ATOMS: atom_id res chain seq x y z
N MET A 1 33.24 -26.05 -22.04
CA MET A 1 32.27 -27.06 -21.56
C MET A 1 32.29 -27.28 -20.04
N VAL A 2 33.46 -27.26 -19.37
CA VAL A 2 33.57 -27.45 -17.90
C VAL A 2 32.93 -26.33 -17.05
N ARG A 3 32.85 -25.08 -17.53
CA ARG A 3 32.18 -23.96 -16.82
C ARG A 3 30.64 -24.06 -16.77
N LEU A 4 30.00 -24.82 -17.66
CA LEU A 4 28.55 -25.00 -17.66
C LEU A 4 28.08 -26.13 -16.72
N GLN A 5 28.95 -27.12 -16.44
CA GLN A 5 28.68 -28.18 -15.47
C GLN A 5 28.75 -27.69 -14.02
N VAL A 6 29.65 -26.75 -13.68
CA VAL A 6 29.75 -26.19 -12.32
C VAL A 6 28.52 -25.36 -11.93
N SER A 7 27.91 -24.64 -12.86
CA SER A 7 26.68 -23.87 -12.61
C SER A 7 25.43 -24.75 -12.47
N SER A 8 25.37 -25.88 -13.20
CA SER A 8 24.27 -26.85 -13.13
C SER A 8 24.33 -27.68 -11.84
N MET A 9 25.53 -28.07 -11.39
CA MET A 9 25.72 -28.82 -10.14
C MET A 9 25.51 -27.94 -8.89
N ARG A 10 25.87 -26.65 -8.94
CA ARG A 10 25.53 -25.68 -7.88
C ARG A 10 24.01 -25.44 -7.75
N LEU A 11 23.25 -25.54 -8.84
CA LEU A 11 21.78 -25.46 -8.82
C LEU A 11 21.14 -26.74 -8.26
N GLN A 12 21.76 -27.90 -8.48
CA GLN A 12 21.26 -29.20 -8.01
C GLN A 12 21.61 -29.45 -6.53
N ALA A 13 22.80 -29.05 -6.09
CA ALA A 13 23.17 -28.94 -4.68
C ALA A 13 22.29 -27.91 -3.94
N ARG A 14 21.94 -26.79 -4.60
CA ARG A 14 20.91 -25.87 -4.09
C ARG A 14 19.54 -26.51 -3.98
N ARG A 15 19.10 -27.37 -4.91
CA ARG A 15 17.79 -28.05 -4.77
C ARG A 15 17.76 -29.09 -3.66
N VAL A 16 18.86 -29.80 -3.41
CA VAL A 16 18.96 -30.76 -2.30
C VAL A 16 19.13 -30.03 -0.96
N ALA A 17 19.92 -28.94 -0.92
CA ALA A 17 20.00 -28.05 0.23
C ALA A 17 18.68 -27.34 0.50
N LEU A 18 17.96 -26.86 -0.54
CA LEU A 18 16.61 -26.31 -0.41
C LEU A 18 15.62 -27.38 0.05
N HIS A 19 15.68 -28.63 -0.38
CA HIS A 19 14.79 -29.65 0.18
C HIS A 19 15.15 -30.06 1.62
N CYS A 20 16.43 -29.97 2.01
CA CYS A 20 16.89 -30.23 3.36
C CYS A 20 16.86 -29.00 4.29
N LEU A 21 16.59 -27.77 3.78
CA LEU A 21 16.55 -26.48 4.52
C LEU A 21 15.29 -25.64 4.27
N ALA A 22 14.38 -26.02 3.37
CA ALA A 22 13.07 -25.37 3.15
C ALA A 22 12.09 -25.54 4.32
N GLY A 23 12.58 -25.82 5.52
CA GLY A 23 11.77 -25.76 6.75
C GLY A 23 12.24 -24.69 7.73
N ALA A 24 13.15 -23.79 7.35
CA ALA A 24 13.60 -22.69 8.21
C ALA A 24 13.41 -21.35 7.50
N ALA A 25 14.05 -21.18 6.33
CA ALA A 25 13.84 -20.02 5.48
C ALA A 25 12.50 -20.08 4.73
N ALA A 26 12.01 -21.27 4.36
CA ALA A 26 10.67 -21.38 3.77
C ALA A 26 9.55 -21.29 4.82
N THR A 27 9.82 -21.48 6.11
CA THR A 27 8.83 -21.22 7.17
C THR A 27 8.78 -19.73 7.49
N ALA A 28 9.91 -19.01 7.41
CA ALA A 28 9.94 -17.56 7.37
C ALA A 28 9.33 -16.97 6.08
N ALA A 29 9.53 -17.62 4.92
CA ALA A 29 8.84 -17.27 3.67
C ALA A 29 7.38 -17.73 3.63
N VAL A 30 6.96 -18.66 4.50
CA VAL A 30 5.56 -18.98 4.79
C VAL A 30 4.94 -17.93 5.72
N GLY A 31 5.71 -17.12 6.44
CA GLY A 31 5.22 -15.90 7.11
C GLY A 31 4.80 -14.81 6.11
N GLY A 32 5.61 -14.58 5.06
CA GLY A 32 5.17 -13.82 3.88
C GLY A 32 4.04 -14.53 3.11
N GLY A 33 4.09 -15.87 3.12
CA GLY A 33 3.01 -16.76 2.71
C GLY A 33 1.75 -16.63 3.56
N GLY A 34 1.79 -16.17 4.81
CA GLY A 34 0.61 -15.96 5.65
C GLY A 34 -0.23 -14.84 5.07
N LEU A 35 0.40 -13.73 4.69
CA LEU A 35 -0.24 -12.62 3.96
C LEU A 35 -0.61 -13.00 2.52
N LEU A 36 0.22 -13.77 1.80
CA LEU A 36 -0.05 -14.19 0.42
C LEU A 36 -1.11 -15.32 0.30
N LEU A 37 -1.17 -16.23 1.28
CA LEU A 37 -2.20 -17.27 1.46
C LEU A 37 -3.46 -16.63 2.01
N LEU A 38 -3.42 -15.73 3.01
CA LEU A 38 -4.59 -14.92 3.35
C LEU A 38 -5.12 -14.17 2.12
N ARG A 39 -4.24 -13.61 1.28
CA ARG A 39 -4.65 -12.82 0.10
C ARG A 39 -5.15 -13.68 -1.07
N ARG A 40 -4.51 -14.82 -1.38
CA ARG A 40 -4.98 -15.79 -2.40
C ARG A 40 -6.21 -16.56 -1.94
N HIS A 41 -6.33 -16.87 -0.65
CA HIS A 41 -7.47 -17.54 -0.05
C HIS A 41 -8.65 -16.58 0.09
N LYS A 42 -8.48 -15.34 0.59
CA LYS A 42 -9.52 -14.27 0.56
C LYS A 42 -10.01 -13.94 -0.86
N ARG A 43 -9.15 -14.06 -1.88
CA ARG A 43 -9.53 -13.90 -3.31
C ARG A 43 -10.34 -15.07 -3.86
N ARG A 44 -10.16 -16.29 -3.35
CA ARG A 44 -10.88 -17.50 -3.80
C ARG A 44 -12.12 -17.80 -2.94
N HIS A 45 -12.16 -17.29 -1.71
CA HIS A 45 -13.20 -17.53 -0.71
C HIS A 45 -13.43 -16.23 0.10
N PRO A 46 -14.26 -15.29 -0.39
CA PRO A 46 -14.59 -14.07 0.35
C PRO A 46 -15.29 -14.41 1.68
N PRO A 47 -15.11 -13.60 2.74
CA PRO A 47 -15.78 -13.83 4.02
C PRO A 47 -17.30 -13.85 3.80
N SER A 48 -17.93 -14.95 4.18
CA SER A 48 -19.37 -15.16 4.11
C SER A 48 -19.97 -14.95 5.49
N GLY A 49 -20.85 -13.96 5.61
CA GLY A 49 -21.78 -13.81 6.73
C GLY A 49 -21.17 -13.35 8.07
N ARG A 50 -21.99 -12.64 8.85
CA ARG A 50 -21.77 -12.51 10.29
C ARG A 50 -22.22 -13.83 10.93
N GLY A 51 -21.33 -14.44 11.73
CA GLY A 51 -21.66 -15.61 12.53
C GLY A 51 -22.65 -15.33 13.65
N GLN A 52 -23.16 -16.39 14.27
CA GLN A 52 -23.93 -16.28 15.52
C GLN A 52 -23.09 -15.57 16.59
N GLY A 53 -23.58 -14.43 17.09
CA GLY A 53 -22.93 -13.70 18.20
C GLY A 53 -22.07 -12.49 17.82
N ASN A 54 -22.22 -11.91 16.63
CA ASN A 54 -21.48 -10.71 16.17
C ASN A 54 -19.94 -10.86 16.08
N ILE A 55 -19.41 -12.08 16.22
CA ILE A 55 -18.00 -12.35 15.96
C ILE A 55 -17.84 -12.51 14.44
N PRO A 56 -16.88 -11.81 13.80
CA PRO A 56 -16.59 -12.04 12.39
C PRO A 56 -16.20 -13.50 12.20
N GLU A 57 -16.97 -14.26 11.42
CA GLU A 57 -16.55 -15.60 11.01
C GLU A 57 -15.60 -15.44 9.83
N VAL A 58 -14.43 -16.06 9.96
CA VAL A 58 -13.43 -16.11 8.90
C VAL A 58 -13.27 -17.59 8.57
N TYR A 59 -13.95 -18.00 7.48
CA TYR A 59 -13.99 -19.38 6.99
C TYR A 59 -14.84 -20.36 7.82
N GLY A 60 -15.97 -19.90 8.38
CA GLY A 60 -16.88 -20.74 9.18
C GLY A 60 -16.39 -21.03 10.59
N GLU A 61 -15.23 -20.49 10.96
CA GLU A 61 -14.71 -20.47 12.32
C GLU A 61 -14.76 -19.03 12.85
N PRO A 62 -15.05 -18.83 14.15
CA PRO A 62 -14.98 -17.51 14.76
C PRO A 62 -13.56 -16.96 14.61
N TYR A 63 -13.41 -15.76 14.06
CA TYR A 63 -12.13 -15.07 14.02
C TYR A 63 -11.60 -14.91 15.44
N GLN A 64 -10.58 -15.68 15.78
CA GLN A 64 -9.83 -15.47 17.01
C GLN A 64 -8.63 -14.58 16.67
N PRO A 65 -8.56 -13.34 17.21
CA PRO A 65 -7.36 -12.52 17.06
C PRO A 65 -6.16 -13.31 17.61
N ILE A 66 -5.02 -13.24 16.91
CA ILE A 66 -3.78 -13.85 17.39
C ILE A 66 -3.48 -13.26 18.77
N THR A 67 -3.61 -14.10 19.79
CA THR A 67 -3.30 -13.69 21.16
C THR A 67 -1.79 -13.70 21.37
N ALA A 68 -1.29 -12.85 22.26
CA ALA A 68 0.13 -12.89 22.65
C ALA A 68 0.57 -14.28 23.14
N ALA A 69 -0.34 -15.02 23.79
CA ALA A 69 -0.09 -16.39 24.23
C ALA A 69 0.02 -17.40 23.07
N ALA A 70 -0.85 -17.27 22.05
CA ALA A 70 -0.77 -18.10 20.85
C ALA A 70 0.54 -17.83 20.09
N LEU A 71 0.90 -16.57 19.89
CA LEU A 71 2.17 -16.22 19.26
C LEU A 71 3.37 -16.73 20.07
N ALA A 72 3.37 -16.56 21.39
CA ALA A 72 4.48 -17.04 22.24
C ALA A 72 4.67 -18.57 22.11
N LYS A 73 3.57 -19.31 21.98
CA LYS A 73 3.60 -20.76 21.72
C LYS A 73 4.21 -21.08 20.36
N ASP A 74 3.83 -20.35 19.31
CA ASP A 74 4.36 -20.54 17.95
C ASP A 74 5.85 -20.20 17.86
N VAL A 75 6.28 -19.12 18.54
CA VAL A 75 7.68 -18.72 18.67
C VAL A 75 8.51 -19.80 19.37
N GLU A 76 8.00 -20.36 20.47
CA GLU A 76 8.69 -21.45 21.18
C GLU A 76 8.73 -22.74 20.35
N LEU A 77 7.64 -23.07 19.64
CA LEU A 77 7.59 -24.23 18.75
C LEU A 77 8.62 -24.10 17.62
N CYS A 78 8.70 -22.93 16.99
CA CYS A 78 9.69 -22.61 15.96
C CYS A 78 11.12 -22.76 16.49
N ARG A 79 11.40 -22.21 17.68
CA ARG A 79 12.70 -22.34 18.37
C ARG A 79 13.06 -23.81 18.59
N GLN A 80 12.15 -24.61 19.13
CA GLN A 80 12.41 -26.02 19.45
C GLN A 80 12.66 -26.84 18.17
N GLN A 81 11.82 -26.69 17.15
CA GLN A 81 11.96 -27.40 15.88
C GLN A 81 13.29 -27.05 15.19
N GLN A 82 13.62 -25.76 15.11
CA GLN A 82 14.84 -25.33 14.45
C GLN A 82 16.08 -25.77 15.22
N ARG A 83 16.05 -25.70 16.55
CA ARG A 83 17.14 -26.19 17.40
C ARG A 83 17.37 -27.68 17.18
N GLN A 84 16.31 -28.50 17.25
CA GLN A 84 16.42 -29.95 17.06
C GLN A 84 17.01 -30.28 15.70
N ARG A 85 16.51 -29.65 14.64
CA ARG A 85 17.05 -29.82 13.29
C ARG A 85 18.55 -29.52 13.22
N LEU A 86 19.00 -28.40 13.79
CA LEU A 86 20.41 -28.02 13.76
C LEU A 86 21.29 -28.97 14.58
N LEU A 87 20.76 -29.50 15.70
CA LEU A 87 21.43 -30.57 16.45
C LEU A 87 21.56 -31.85 15.61
N ASP A 88 20.52 -32.22 14.86
CA ASP A 88 20.55 -33.39 13.97
C ASP A 88 21.58 -33.24 12.83
N LEU A 89 21.90 -32.00 12.44
CA LEU A 89 22.99 -31.66 11.50
C LEU A 89 24.38 -31.63 12.15
N GLY A 90 24.49 -31.98 13.44
CA GLY A 90 25.75 -32.10 14.16
C GLY A 90 26.31 -30.79 14.71
N LEU A 91 25.51 -29.72 14.79
CA LEU A 91 25.96 -28.46 15.38
C LEU A 91 26.12 -28.55 16.89
N ALA A 92 27.09 -27.80 17.43
CA ALA A 92 27.20 -27.59 18.86
C ALA A 92 25.90 -26.97 19.42
N ALA A 93 25.47 -27.43 20.60
CA ALA A 93 24.19 -27.05 21.18
C ALA A 93 24.01 -25.53 21.36
N SER A 94 25.09 -24.81 21.71
CA SER A 94 25.07 -23.35 21.84
C SER A 94 24.88 -22.64 20.51
N THR A 95 25.44 -23.17 19.42
CA THR A 95 25.26 -22.63 18.06
C THR A 95 23.87 -22.94 17.52
N ALA A 96 23.40 -24.17 17.70
CA ALA A 96 22.04 -24.58 17.32
C ALA A 96 20.99 -23.73 18.05
N GLN A 97 21.20 -23.46 19.35
CA GLN A 97 20.33 -22.58 20.13
C GLN A 97 20.32 -21.15 19.58
N ALA A 98 21.48 -20.55 19.32
CA ALA A 98 21.55 -19.17 18.83
C ALA A 98 20.89 -18.99 17.45
N ALA A 99 21.06 -19.94 16.54
CA ALA A 99 20.42 -19.93 15.23
C ALA A 99 18.91 -20.17 15.33
N ALA A 100 18.47 -21.04 16.25
CA ALA A 100 17.05 -21.24 16.53
C ALA A 100 16.38 -20.01 17.16
N ASP A 101 17.07 -19.30 18.06
CA ASP A 101 16.60 -18.05 18.64
C ASP A 101 16.46 -16.96 17.57
N ALA A 102 17.41 -16.89 16.63
CA ALA A 102 17.31 -15.97 15.49
C ALA A 102 16.11 -16.30 14.58
N ALA A 103 15.85 -17.58 14.30
CA ALA A 103 14.68 -18.00 13.53
C ALA A 103 13.36 -17.69 14.27
N ALA A 104 13.30 -17.96 15.58
CA ALA A 104 12.14 -17.66 16.41
C ALA A 104 11.87 -16.15 16.52
N ALA A 105 12.92 -15.32 16.47
CA ALA A 105 12.77 -13.87 16.42
C ALA A 105 12.05 -13.39 15.15
N VAL A 106 12.17 -14.11 14.02
CA VAL A 106 11.41 -13.81 12.80
C VAL A 106 9.91 -14.00 13.06
N THR A 107 9.53 -15.11 13.69
CA THR A 107 8.14 -15.40 14.08
C THR A 107 7.63 -14.36 15.09
N ALA A 108 8.46 -13.97 16.07
CA ALA A 108 8.09 -12.96 17.06
C ALA A 108 7.83 -11.58 16.42
N SER A 109 8.55 -11.26 15.34
CA SER A 109 8.38 -10.02 14.58
C SER A 109 7.10 -9.97 13.73
N GLU A 110 6.28 -11.03 13.69
CA GLU A 110 5.02 -11.05 12.92
C GLU A 110 3.93 -10.13 13.49
N ILE A 111 4.05 -9.71 14.76
CA ILE A 111 3.16 -8.71 15.34
C ILE A 111 3.81 -7.32 15.29
N PRO A 112 3.10 -6.28 14.81
CA PRO A 112 3.58 -4.91 14.86
C PRO A 112 3.90 -4.48 16.30
N GLY A 113 5.14 -4.04 16.55
CA GLY A 113 5.53 -3.46 17.83
C GLY A 113 4.90 -2.07 18.00
N SER A 114 4.47 -1.73 19.23
CA SER A 114 3.84 -0.44 19.52
C SER A 114 4.83 0.74 19.58
N SER A 115 6.14 0.49 19.56
CA SER A 115 7.21 1.49 19.78
C SER A 115 7.78 2.10 18.50
N TRP A 116 7.25 1.77 17.32
CA TRP A 116 7.84 2.21 16.05
C TRP A 116 7.95 3.74 15.92
N ALA A 117 6.99 4.48 16.49
CA ALA A 117 6.98 5.94 16.44
C ALA A 117 8.07 6.57 17.32
N GLU A 118 8.37 5.95 18.47
CA GLU A 118 9.45 6.39 19.35
C GLU A 118 10.80 6.15 18.70
N GLU A 119 10.95 5.00 18.05
CA GLU A 119 12.17 4.63 17.34
C GLU A 119 12.49 5.62 16.20
N ILE A 120 11.49 5.97 15.37
CA ILE A 120 11.66 6.97 14.31
C ILE A 120 11.98 8.34 14.93
N ALA A 121 11.28 8.74 16.01
CA ALA A 121 11.52 10.05 16.64
C ALA A 121 12.93 10.17 17.21
N VAL A 122 13.49 9.08 17.76
CA VAL A 122 14.88 9.04 18.24
C VAL A 122 15.86 9.07 17.08
N ALA A 123 15.62 8.29 16.02
CA ALA A 123 16.52 8.19 14.88
C ALA A 123 16.48 9.41 13.95
N SER A 124 15.35 10.12 13.90
CA SER A 124 15.10 11.24 13.00
C SER A 124 14.28 12.34 13.72
N PRO A 125 14.87 13.05 14.69
CA PRO A 125 14.14 14.03 15.51
C PRO A 125 13.51 15.17 14.71
N HIS A 126 14.06 15.48 13.54
CA HIS A 126 13.56 16.51 12.62
C HIS A 126 12.20 16.17 11.98
N LEU A 127 11.79 14.89 12.01
CA LEU A 127 10.45 14.45 11.57
C LEU A 127 9.37 14.71 12.62
N GLY A 128 9.76 15.19 13.81
CA GLY A 128 8.88 15.51 14.92
C GLY A 128 8.76 14.40 15.96
N PRO A 129 8.00 14.66 17.04
CA PRO A 129 7.82 13.71 18.14
C PRO A 129 6.98 12.49 17.70
N ALA A 130 7.06 11.40 18.46
CA ALA A 130 6.29 10.17 18.22
C ALA A 130 4.78 10.41 18.04
N SER A 131 4.21 11.38 18.76
CA SER A 131 2.80 11.76 18.61
C SER A 131 2.43 12.30 17.22
N ALA A 132 3.33 13.05 16.58
CA ALA A 132 3.12 13.55 15.22
C ALA A 132 3.21 12.42 14.18
N LEU A 133 4.14 11.47 14.39
CA LEU A 133 4.29 10.30 13.53
C LEU A 133 3.08 9.37 13.62
N LEU A 134 2.55 9.15 14.83
CA LEU A 134 1.30 8.41 15.04
C LEU A 134 0.11 9.08 14.34
N ALA A 135 0.05 10.42 14.35
CA ALA A 135 -0.98 11.15 13.62
C ALA A 135 -0.84 10.94 12.09
N ALA A 136 0.38 11.00 11.56
CA ALA A 136 0.65 10.75 10.14
C ALA A 136 0.25 9.31 9.73
N ALA A 137 0.58 8.30 10.54
CA ALA A 137 0.14 6.92 10.30
C ALA A 137 -1.39 6.79 10.30
N LYS A 138 -2.09 7.43 11.25
CA LYS A 138 -3.56 7.46 11.28
C LYS A 138 -4.17 8.13 10.04
N THR A 139 -3.44 9.06 9.39
CA THR A 139 -3.86 9.65 8.12
C THR A 139 -3.53 8.81 6.89
N GLY A 140 -3.13 7.55 7.08
CA GLY A 140 -2.93 6.56 6.00
C GLY A 140 -1.49 6.43 5.50
N ALA A 141 -0.51 7.01 6.20
CA ALA A 141 0.90 6.79 5.90
C ALA A 141 1.32 5.34 6.26
N PRO A 142 2.06 4.62 5.39
CA PRO A 142 2.43 3.23 5.62
C PRO A 142 3.61 3.05 6.60
N LEU A 143 3.77 3.97 7.56
CA LEU A 143 4.92 4.03 8.48
C LEU A 143 5.05 2.74 9.30
N GLU A 144 3.95 2.31 9.92
CA GLU A 144 3.89 1.11 10.76
C GLU A 144 4.26 -0.15 9.97
N LEU A 145 3.72 -0.30 8.75
CA LEU A 145 4.03 -1.43 7.87
C LEU A 145 5.51 -1.45 7.50
N HIS A 146 6.07 -0.32 7.08
CA HIS A 146 7.47 -0.23 6.69
C HIS A 146 8.42 -0.53 7.87
N MET A 147 8.09 -0.05 9.08
CA MET A 147 8.86 -0.35 10.29
C MET A 147 8.78 -1.82 10.68
N HIS A 148 7.60 -2.43 10.54
CA HIS A 148 7.43 -3.87 10.71
C HIS A 148 8.28 -4.67 9.72
N LEU A 149 8.25 -4.31 8.42
CA LEU A 149 9.08 -4.98 7.41
C LEU A 149 10.58 -4.81 7.66
N LYS A 150 11.03 -3.68 8.20
CA LYS A 150 12.41 -3.47 8.67
C LYS A 150 12.77 -4.45 9.80
N ALA A 151 11.91 -4.61 10.80
CA ALA A 151 12.14 -5.54 11.91
C ALA A 151 12.19 -7.00 11.42
N VAL A 152 11.26 -7.38 10.54
CA VAL A 152 11.24 -8.70 9.89
C VAL A 152 12.52 -8.93 9.09
N PHE A 153 12.97 -7.95 8.30
CA PHE A 153 14.21 -8.02 7.55
C PHE A 153 15.42 -8.29 8.45
N CYS A 154 15.59 -7.52 9.53
CA CYS A 154 16.75 -7.67 10.42
C CYS A 154 16.76 -9.03 11.13
N ALA A 155 15.60 -9.50 11.58
CA ALA A 155 15.47 -10.84 12.16
C ALA A 155 15.79 -11.93 11.12
N ALA A 156 15.23 -11.81 9.91
CA ALA A 156 15.43 -12.77 8.83
C ALA A 156 16.89 -12.81 8.36
N LEU A 157 17.55 -11.66 8.28
CA LEU A 157 18.96 -11.55 7.94
C LEU A 157 19.83 -12.28 8.96
N LYS A 158 19.62 -12.05 10.26
CA LYS A 158 20.36 -12.74 11.32
C LYS A 158 20.13 -14.25 11.26
N ALA A 159 18.88 -14.67 11.06
CA ALA A 159 18.53 -16.08 10.95
C ALA A 159 19.20 -16.75 9.73
N ALA A 160 19.14 -16.11 8.56
CA ALA A 160 19.76 -16.59 7.32
C ALA A 160 21.28 -16.73 7.49
N LEU A 161 21.95 -15.69 7.99
CA LEU A 161 23.40 -15.71 8.17
C LEU A 161 23.88 -16.81 9.12
N LEU A 162 23.12 -17.13 10.18
CA LEU A 162 23.48 -18.21 11.11
C LEU A 162 23.09 -19.60 10.58
N CYS A 163 21.87 -19.75 10.04
CA CYS A 163 21.35 -21.04 9.58
C CYS A 163 22.01 -21.51 8.28
N ASP A 164 22.19 -20.61 7.31
CA ASP A 164 22.78 -20.97 6.02
C ASP A 164 24.28 -21.22 6.16
N LEU A 165 24.96 -20.48 7.04
CA LEU A 165 26.35 -20.76 7.38
C LEU A 165 26.51 -22.12 8.06
N ALA A 166 25.63 -22.45 9.02
CA ALA A 166 25.62 -23.75 9.67
C ALA A 166 25.50 -24.90 8.65
N ALA A 167 24.56 -24.76 7.71
CA ALA A 167 24.38 -25.73 6.64
C ALA A 167 25.59 -25.82 5.69
N LEU A 168 26.19 -24.68 5.34
CA LEU A 168 27.40 -24.64 4.51
C LEU A 168 28.57 -25.34 5.19
N MET A 169 28.73 -25.17 6.50
CA MET A 169 29.78 -25.86 7.26
C MET A 169 29.58 -27.38 7.27
N GLU A 170 28.34 -27.85 7.40
CA GLU A 170 28.03 -29.28 7.32
C GLU A 170 28.31 -29.85 5.92
N GLN A 171 27.95 -29.12 4.85
CA GLN A 171 28.26 -29.50 3.48
C GLN A 171 29.77 -29.58 3.24
N GLN A 172 30.52 -28.59 3.73
CA GLN A 172 31.99 -28.57 3.67
C GLN A 172 32.60 -29.77 4.40
N ALA A 173 32.03 -30.18 5.54
CA ALA A 173 32.49 -31.36 6.28
C ALA A 173 32.22 -32.68 5.52
N LYS A 174 31.09 -32.76 4.80
CA LYS A 174 30.75 -33.92 3.95
C LYS A 174 31.57 -33.97 2.65
N GLN A 175 32.02 -32.82 2.16
CA GLN A 175 32.74 -32.67 0.88
C GLN A 175 34.02 -31.84 1.06
N PRO A 176 35.05 -32.34 1.76
CA PRO A 176 36.23 -31.56 2.10
C PRO A 176 37.06 -31.12 0.88
N HIS A 177 36.89 -31.78 -0.27
CA HIS A 177 37.57 -31.45 -1.52
C HIS A 177 36.97 -30.24 -2.26
N GLU A 178 35.73 -29.87 -1.97
CA GLU A 178 35.11 -28.65 -2.51
C GLU A 178 35.32 -27.52 -1.51
N GLN A 179 36.23 -26.58 -1.76
CA GLN A 179 36.32 -25.36 -0.94
C GLN A 179 35.11 -24.46 -1.23
N LEU A 180 34.02 -24.67 -0.48
CA LEU A 180 32.79 -23.88 -0.57
C LEU A 180 32.95 -22.53 0.14
N LEU A 181 33.85 -22.45 1.13
CA LEU A 181 34.15 -21.24 1.89
C LEU A 181 35.60 -20.81 1.69
N CYS A 182 35.81 -19.63 1.10
CA CYS A 182 37.12 -19.01 0.98
C CYS A 182 37.02 -17.51 1.29
N ARG A 183 38.10 -16.95 1.84
CA ARG A 183 38.14 -15.55 2.30
C ARG A 183 37.75 -14.53 1.23
N GLU A 184 38.15 -14.77 -0.02
CA GLU A 184 37.83 -13.90 -1.16
C GLU A 184 36.32 -13.91 -1.50
N ALA A 185 35.59 -14.96 -1.14
CA ALA A 185 34.16 -15.09 -1.37
C ALA A 185 33.30 -14.61 -0.19
N ASP A 186 33.88 -14.39 0.99
CA ASP A 186 33.12 -14.05 2.21
C ASP A 186 32.28 -12.78 2.05
N MET A 187 32.85 -11.73 1.46
CA MET A 187 32.14 -10.47 1.17
C MET A 187 30.95 -10.71 0.22
N HIS A 188 31.20 -11.42 -0.87
CA HIS A 188 30.17 -11.70 -1.86
C HIS A 188 29.05 -12.55 -1.26
N TRP A 189 29.37 -13.51 -0.40
CA TRP A 189 28.38 -14.33 0.29
C TRP A 189 27.53 -13.48 1.24
N LEU A 190 28.14 -12.64 2.09
CA LEU A 190 27.42 -11.74 3.00
C LEU A 190 26.47 -10.81 2.24
N LEU A 191 26.95 -10.17 1.17
CA LEU A 191 26.13 -9.27 0.36
C LEU A 191 24.98 -10.00 -0.32
N ARG A 192 25.21 -11.21 -0.84
CA ARG A 192 24.18 -12.03 -1.46
C ARG A 192 23.08 -12.41 -0.48
N GLU A 193 23.45 -12.88 0.72
CA GLU A 193 22.46 -13.25 1.74
C GLU A 193 21.71 -12.02 2.27
N THR A 194 22.41 -10.89 2.43
CA THR A 194 21.77 -9.61 2.81
C THR A 194 20.76 -9.16 1.77
N GLU A 195 21.13 -9.19 0.49
CA GLU A 195 20.26 -8.81 -0.61
C GLU A 195 19.07 -9.77 -0.76
N SER A 196 19.27 -11.07 -0.55
CA SER A 196 18.19 -12.06 -0.57
C SER A 196 17.19 -11.79 0.55
N ALA A 197 17.66 -11.68 1.79
CA ALA A 197 16.80 -11.39 2.95
C ALA A 197 16.06 -10.05 2.77
N PHE A 198 16.72 -9.04 2.20
CA PHE A 198 16.11 -7.75 1.91
C PHE A 198 15.00 -7.87 0.86
N LYS A 199 15.24 -8.58 -0.25
CA LYS A 199 14.25 -8.82 -1.29
C LYS A 199 13.05 -9.62 -0.79
N ASP A 200 13.28 -10.57 0.10
CA ASP A 200 12.23 -11.43 0.66
C ASP A 200 11.35 -10.65 1.65
N ALA A 201 11.95 -9.85 2.53
CA ALA A 201 11.20 -9.01 3.46
C ALA A 201 10.47 -7.86 2.74
N PHE A 202 11.18 -7.14 1.87
CA PHE A 202 10.64 -6.08 1.02
C PHE A 202 10.23 -6.65 -0.34
N TYR A 203 9.31 -7.62 -0.35
CA TYR A 203 8.90 -8.30 -1.58
C TYR A 203 8.19 -7.38 -2.58
N GLU A 204 7.53 -6.34 -2.08
CA GLU A 204 6.77 -5.38 -2.87
C GLU A 204 7.72 -4.32 -3.47
N PRO A 205 7.77 -4.15 -4.81
CA PRO A 205 8.75 -3.29 -5.46
C PRO A 205 8.73 -1.81 -5.04
N THR A 206 7.55 -1.24 -4.76
CA THR A 206 7.41 0.17 -4.35
C THR A 206 7.91 0.40 -2.92
N ILE A 207 7.61 -0.50 -1.98
CA ILE A 207 8.15 -0.47 -0.61
C ILE A 207 9.67 -0.72 -0.65
N ARG A 208 10.12 -1.65 -1.48
CA ARG A 208 11.55 -1.92 -1.67
C ARG A 208 12.29 -0.67 -2.17
N ALA A 209 11.70 0.08 -3.11
CA ALA A 209 12.28 1.32 -3.60
C ALA A 209 12.39 2.39 -2.51
N ALA A 210 11.49 2.41 -1.52
CA ALA A 210 11.60 3.30 -0.36
C ALA A 210 12.81 2.98 0.53
N ALA A 211 13.20 1.70 0.58
CA ALA A 211 14.34 1.21 1.37
C ALA A 211 15.60 0.95 0.54
N SER A 212 15.64 1.29 -0.76
CA SER A 212 16.71 0.83 -1.67
C SER A 212 18.00 1.64 -1.62
N ALA A 213 18.05 2.76 -0.88
CA ALA A 213 19.23 3.62 -0.80
C ALA A 213 20.25 3.14 0.26
N CYS A 214 20.31 1.83 0.53
CA CYS A 214 21.21 1.24 1.52
C CYS A 214 22.54 0.82 0.90
N ASP A 215 23.66 1.10 1.59
CA ASP A 215 24.98 0.58 1.28
C ASP A 215 25.34 -0.55 2.25
N PHE A 216 24.89 -1.76 1.94
CA PHE A 216 25.19 -2.96 2.74
C PHE A 216 26.67 -3.38 2.68
N ALA A 217 27.47 -2.83 1.75
CA ALA A 217 28.88 -3.16 1.64
C ALA A 217 29.71 -2.53 2.76
N GLN A 218 29.31 -1.37 3.28
CA GLN A 218 30.01 -0.77 4.41
C GLN A 218 29.86 -1.60 5.71
N PRO A 219 28.65 -1.97 6.18
CA PRO A 219 28.49 -2.85 7.34
C PRO A 219 29.17 -4.21 7.14
N ALA A 220 29.10 -4.78 5.93
CA ALA A 220 29.74 -6.07 5.65
C ALA A 220 31.27 -6.00 5.78
N ARG A 221 31.90 -4.89 5.36
CA ARG A 221 33.34 -4.64 5.57
C ARG A 221 33.69 -4.56 7.04
N GLU A 222 32.90 -3.83 7.82
CA GLU A 222 33.09 -3.69 9.27
C GLU A 222 32.98 -5.05 9.98
N LEU A 223 32.00 -5.87 9.60
CA LEU A 223 31.86 -7.23 10.10
C LEU A 223 33.11 -8.08 9.82
N LEU A 224 33.58 -8.11 8.57
CA LEU A 224 34.76 -8.89 8.20
C LEU A 224 36.04 -8.40 8.92
N GLN A 225 36.17 -7.09 9.16
CA GLN A 225 37.26 -6.54 9.98
C GLN A 225 37.17 -7.00 11.43
N ALA A 226 35.97 -7.01 12.02
CA ALA A 226 35.76 -7.52 13.38
C ALA A 226 36.07 -9.02 13.49
N LEU A 227 35.62 -9.82 12.51
CA LEU A 227 35.94 -11.26 12.45
C LEU A 227 37.44 -11.49 12.26
N GLN A 228 38.12 -10.68 11.44
CA GLN A 228 39.56 -10.74 11.27
C GLN A 228 40.29 -10.46 12.60
N HIS A 229 39.82 -9.47 13.38
CA HIS A 229 40.39 -9.18 14.69
C HIS A 229 40.20 -10.36 15.66
N ILE A 230 39.00 -10.93 15.73
CA ILE A 230 38.71 -12.13 16.52
C ILE A 230 39.64 -13.28 16.11
N HIS A 231 39.84 -13.49 14.82
CA HIS A 231 40.74 -14.51 14.29
C HIS A 231 42.17 -14.32 14.78
N THR A 232 42.70 -13.09 14.70
CA THR A 232 44.07 -12.77 15.16
C THR A 232 44.26 -12.97 16.66
N LEU A 233 43.23 -12.78 17.47
CA LEU A 233 43.28 -13.03 18.91
C LEU A 233 43.25 -14.53 19.25
N GLN A 234 42.60 -15.35 18.42
CA GLN A 234 42.46 -16.79 18.65
C GLN A 234 43.66 -17.60 18.15
N LYS A 235 44.24 -17.26 16.98
CA LYS A 235 45.41 -17.96 16.44
C LYS A 235 46.71 -17.29 16.89
N LYS A 236 47.36 -17.87 17.90
CA LYS A 236 48.76 -17.52 18.24
C LYS A 236 49.81 -18.17 17.31
N THR A 237 49.46 -19.16 16.50
CA THR A 237 50.41 -19.85 15.59
C THR A 237 49.69 -20.56 14.42
N SER A 238 50.18 -20.32 13.19
CA SER A 238 50.00 -21.12 11.95
C SER A 238 48.60 -21.30 11.31
N GLY A 239 47.85 -20.22 11.06
CA GLY A 239 46.67 -20.28 10.16
C GLY A 239 46.99 -19.95 8.70
N SER A 240 46.35 -20.63 7.73
CA SER A 240 46.48 -20.27 6.32
C SER A 240 45.76 -18.94 6.04
N PRO A 241 46.37 -17.98 5.30
CA PRO A 241 45.78 -16.66 5.03
C PRO A 241 44.52 -16.69 4.17
N THR A 242 44.20 -17.84 3.57
CA THR A 242 43.07 -18.08 2.64
C THR A 242 41.81 -18.63 3.31
N GLU A 243 41.86 -18.96 4.60
CA GLU A 243 40.70 -19.48 5.34
C GLU A 243 39.57 -18.44 5.44
N SER A 244 38.34 -18.89 5.22
CA SER A 244 37.13 -18.07 5.41
C SER A 244 36.98 -17.64 6.87
N LEU A 245 36.53 -16.41 7.07
CA LEU A 245 36.25 -15.83 8.39
C LEU A 245 34.82 -16.12 8.86
N LEU A 246 33.92 -16.48 7.95
CA LEU A 246 32.50 -16.67 8.26
C LEU A 246 32.22 -17.67 9.39
N PRO A 247 32.91 -18.82 9.51
CA PRO A 247 32.68 -19.76 10.61
C PRO A 247 32.79 -19.14 12.01
N LEU A 248 33.55 -18.03 12.14
CA LEU A 248 33.66 -17.30 13.41
C LEU A 248 32.32 -16.71 13.87
N LEU A 249 31.36 -16.45 12.98
CA LEU A 249 30.00 -16.02 13.31
C LEU A 249 29.26 -17.00 14.23
N LEU A 250 29.67 -18.27 14.24
CA LEU A 250 29.09 -19.29 15.12
C LEU A 250 29.72 -19.32 16.52
N THR A 251 30.73 -18.48 16.78
CA THR A 251 31.31 -18.27 18.11
C THR A 251 30.58 -17.14 18.86
N THR A 252 30.72 -17.06 20.18
CA THR A 252 30.09 -16.00 20.98
C THR A 252 30.53 -14.60 20.51
N LYS A 253 31.84 -14.37 20.36
CA LYS A 253 32.38 -13.08 19.89
C LYS A 253 31.96 -12.74 18.46
N GLY A 254 31.86 -13.75 17.58
CA GLY A 254 31.36 -13.53 16.22
C GLY A 254 29.89 -13.18 16.17
N ARG A 255 29.06 -13.75 17.07
CA ARG A 255 27.65 -13.36 17.22
C ARG A 255 27.50 -11.93 17.72
N GLU A 256 28.33 -11.49 18.66
CA GLU A 256 28.36 -10.09 19.10
C GLU A 256 28.71 -9.15 17.93
N ALA A 257 29.69 -9.52 17.10
CA ALA A 257 30.01 -8.77 15.88
C ALA A 257 28.86 -8.78 14.85
N LEU A 258 28.14 -9.90 14.73
CA LEU A 258 26.95 -10.01 13.88
C LEU A 258 25.82 -9.09 14.36
N ASP A 259 25.63 -8.97 15.68
CA ASP A 259 24.61 -8.07 16.24
C ASP A 259 24.92 -6.60 15.92
N VAL A 260 26.20 -6.21 15.97
CA VAL A 260 26.65 -4.87 15.53
C VAL A 260 26.39 -4.66 14.04
N PHE A 261 26.67 -5.68 13.21
CA PHE A 261 26.37 -5.64 11.77
C PHE A 261 24.87 -5.44 11.50
N VAL A 262 24.01 -6.24 12.14
CA VAL A 262 22.55 -6.15 11.97
C VAL A 262 22.05 -4.78 12.43
N ALA A 263 22.55 -4.25 13.55
CA ALA A 263 22.20 -2.91 14.01
C ALA A 263 22.64 -1.80 13.03
N SER A 264 23.80 -1.95 12.38
CA SER A 264 24.27 -1.01 11.35
C SER A 264 23.38 -1.06 10.10
N VAL A 265 23.01 -2.27 9.66
CA VAL A 265 22.06 -2.48 8.56
C VAL A 265 20.68 -1.89 8.89
N ASP A 266 20.18 -2.14 10.09
CA ASP A 266 18.90 -1.62 10.58
C ASP A 266 18.85 -0.08 10.52
N LYS A 267 19.93 0.57 10.98
CA LYS A 267 20.07 2.03 10.93
C LYS A 267 20.05 2.56 9.50
N GLN A 268 20.70 1.88 8.55
CA GLN A 268 20.69 2.30 7.14
C GLN A 268 19.30 2.17 6.52
N VAL A 269 18.60 1.06 6.76
CA VAL A 269 17.23 0.86 6.26
C VAL A 269 16.29 1.91 6.83
N LEU A 270 16.37 2.18 8.14
CA LEU A 270 15.59 3.22 8.79
C LEU A 270 15.87 4.60 8.17
N GLY A 271 17.15 4.95 7.96
CA GLY A 271 17.54 6.19 7.29
C GLY A 271 16.96 6.31 5.88
N SER A 272 17.06 5.25 5.07
CA SER A 272 16.48 5.22 3.71
C SER A 272 14.97 5.42 3.74
N LEU A 273 14.26 4.75 4.66
CA LEU A 273 12.80 4.88 4.82
C LEU A 273 12.41 6.30 5.21
N CYS A 274 13.08 6.89 6.22
CA CYS A 274 12.86 8.28 6.62
C CYS A 274 13.03 9.25 5.45
N SER A 275 14.15 9.16 4.73
CA SER A 275 14.39 10.01 3.54
C SER A 275 13.39 9.77 2.41
N SER A 276 12.82 8.57 2.29
CA SER A 276 11.75 8.29 1.34
C SER A 276 10.43 8.93 1.76
N TRP A 277 10.08 8.86 3.05
CA TRP A 277 8.86 9.49 3.59
C TRP A 277 8.89 11.02 3.49
N GLU A 278 10.04 11.63 3.74
CA GLU A 278 10.21 13.08 3.55
C GLU A 278 10.03 13.47 2.09
N ARG A 279 10.72 12.79 1.16
CA ARG A 279 10.63 13.10 -0.27
C ARG A 279 9.25 12.88 -0.85
N SER A 280 8.51 11.90 -0.33
CA SER A 280 7.12 11.62 -0.75
C SER A 280 6.10 12.56 -0.10
N GLY A 281 6.53 13.45 0.80
CA GLY A 281 5.64 14.34 1.55
C GLY A 281 4.76 13.62 2.56
N VAL A 282 5.04 12.34 2.85
CA VAL A 282 4.35 11.53 3.87
C VAL A 282 4.63 12.10 5.27
N LEU A 283 5.86 12.57 5.49
CA LEU A 283 6.23 13.32 6.67
C LEU A 283 6.71 14.70 6.24
N HIS A 284 6.27 15.73 6.97
CA HIS A 284 6.75 17.09 6.76
C HIS A 284 7.82 17.40 7.81
N ARG A 285 8.94 17.95 7.35
CA ARG A 285 9.98 18.49 8.23
C ARG A 285 9.34 19.58 9.08
N GLN A 286 9.44 19.49 10.40
CA GLN A 286 9.05 20.64 11.22
C GLN A 286 9.99 21.80 10.86
N PRO A 287 9.48 22.97 10.47
CA PRO A 287 10.33 24.12 10.20
C PRO A 287 11.09 24.47 11.49
N ASP A 288 12.39 24.69 11.36
CA ASP A 288 13.27 25.01 12.47
C ASP A 288 12.72 26.26 13.18
N PRO A 289 12.61 26.31 14.53
CA PRO A 289 12.07 27.47 15.22
C PRO A 289 12.83 28.76 14.91
N GLN A 290 14.10 28.66 14.50
CA GLN A 290 14.96 29.78 14.09
C GLN A 290 14.81 30.18 12.61
N GLU A 291 14.27 29.31 11.75
CA GLU A 291 13.92 29.65 10.35
C GLU A 291 12.55 30.33 10.24
N ARG A 292 11.86 30.57 11.36
CA ARG A 292 10.77 31.55 11.42
C ARG A 292 11.36 32.95 11.23
N GLN A 293 11.70 33.30 9.99
CA GLN A 293 11.44 34.66 9.55
C GLN A 293 9.98 34.98 9.92
N PRO A 294 9.67 36.22 10.32
CA PRO A 294 8.27 36.62 10.45
C PRO A 294 7.67 36.57 9.06
N ASP A 295 7.23 35.37 8.68
CA ASP A 295 6.53 35.09 7.45
C ASP A 295 5.39 36.07 7.42
N ALA A 296 5.33 36.84 6.34
CA ALA A 296 4.08 37.42 5.90
C ALA A 296 3.02 36.32 6.08
N PRO A 297 1.87 36.62 6.73
CA PRO A 297 0.90 35.61 7.10
C PRO A 297 0.70 34.69 5.90
N PRO A 298 0.82 33.36 6.08
CA PRO A 298 0.79 32.41 4.96
C PRO A 298 -0.36 32.84 4.06
N PRO A 299 -0.12 33.03 2.74
CA PRO A 299 -1.15 33.54 1.85
C PRO A 299 -2.39 32.73 2.17
N ARG A 300 -3.46 33.39 2.63
CA ARG A 300 -4.64 32.70 3.16
C ARG A 300 -5.19 31.84 2.03
N VAL A 301 -4.72 30.59 1.94
CA VAL A 301 -5.15 29.64 0.93
C VAL A 301 -6.60 29.36 1.31
N ARG A 302 -7.49 29.90 0.50
CA ARG A 302 -8.92 29.77 0.71
C ARG A 302 -9.28 28.32 0.37
N GLN A 303 -9.21 27.42 1.35
CA GLN A 303 -9.70 26.04 1.25
C GLN A 303 -11.24 26.00 1.17
N LEU A 304 -11.81 26.69 0.18
CA LEU A 304 -13.24 26.77 -0.11
C LEU A 304 -13.77 25.38 -0.46
N SER A 305 -12.96 24.58 -1.13
CA SER A 305 -13.21 23.18 -1.47
C SER A 305 -13.63 22.39 -0.23
N ALA A 306 -12.72 22.23 0.75
CA ALA A 306 -12.96 21.44 1.95
C ALA A 306 -14.11 21.99 2.82
N ARG A 307 -14.21 23.31 2.98
CA ARG A 307 -15.22 23.93 3.86
C ARG A 307 -16.65 23.85 3.31
N ASN A 308 -16.81 23.75 2.00
CA ASN A 308 -18.12 23.75 1.34
C ASN A 308 -18.52 22.37 0.79
N THR A 309 -17.77 21.32 1.13
CA THR A 309 -18.12 19.94 0.79
C THR A 309 -19.54 19.63 1.27
N GLY A 310 -20.39 19.15 0.36
CA GLY A 310 -21.81 18.86 0.65
C GLY A 310 -22.75 20.06 0.74
N ARG A 311 -22.27 21.31 0.60
CA ARG A 311 -23.08 22.54 0.76
C ARG A 311 -23.25 23.31 -0.55
N ASP A 312 -24.35 24.06 -0.68
CA ASP A 312 -24.48 25.04 -1.75
C ASP A 312 -23.51 26.20 -1.50
N ALA A 313 -22.53 26.37 -2.38
CA ALA A 313 -21.55 27.45 -2.33
C ALA A 313 -21.97 28.66 -3.17
N GLY A 314 -23.18 28.64 -3.73
CA GLY A 314 -23.69 29.65 -4.66
C GLY A 314 -23.11 29.55 -6.07
N THR A 315 -22.20 28.60 -6.33
CA THR A 315 -21.58 28.41 -7.65
C THR A 315 -22.66 28.16 -8.70
N PRO A 316 -22.73 28.97 -9.77
CA PRO A 316 -23.65 28.71 -10.86
C PRO A 316 -23.32 27.36 -11.49
N MET A 317 -24.28 26.43 -11.44
CA MET A 317 -24.23 25.24 -12.28
C MET A 317 -24.19 25.66 -13.73
N ALA A 318 -23.35 24.97 -14.50
CA ALA A 318 -23.27 25.20 -15.92
C ALA A 318 -24.58 24.76 -16.58
N LEU A 319 -25.43 25.75 -16.88
CA LEU A 319 -26.65 25.53 -17.64
C LEU A 319 -26.26 25.30 -19.10
N SER A 320 -26.81 24.25 -19.70
CA SER A 320 -26.76 24.02 -21.14
C SER A 320 -28.10 24.41 -21.73
N SER A 321 -28.10 25.35 -22.68
CA SER A 321 -29.24 25.58 -23.57
C SER A 321 -29.00 24.77 -24.85
N TYR A 322 -30.00 24.02 -25.30
CA TYR A 322 -29.98 23.38 -26.63
C TYR A 322 -29.80 24.39 -27.77
N ALA A 323 -30.13 25.67 -27.53
CA ALA A 323 -29.92 26.74 -28.50
C ALA A 323 -28.42 27.03 -28.74
N ASP A 324 -27.57 26.89 -27.71
CA ASP A 324 -26.12 27.17 -27.81
C ASP A 324 -25.40 26.14 -28.70
N ALA A 325 -25.92 24.92 -28.74
CA ALA A 325 -25.43 23.86 -29.65
C ALA A 325 -25.81 24.17 -31.11
N GLN A 326 -27.02 24.69 -31.33
CA GLN A 326 -27.51 25.00 -32.66
C GLN A 326 -26.78 26.21 -33.27
N GLU A 327 -26.38 27.20 -32.47
CA GLU A 327 -25.54 28.32 -32.92
C GLU A 327 -24.11 27.87 -33.26
N ARG A 328 -23.49 26.99 -32.47
CA ARG A 328 -22.17 26.42 -32.81
C ARG A 328 -22.21 25.55 -34.07
N CYS A 329 -23.29 24.80 -34.27
CA CYS A 329 -23.51 24.03 -35.50
C CYS A 329 -23.88 24.91 -36.71
N ARG A 330 -24.42 26.12 -36.51
CA ARG A 330 -24.73 27.08 -37.59
C ARG A 330 -23.52 27.95 -37.97
N ALA A 331 -22.60 28.18 -37.03
CA ALA A 331 -21.35 28.92 -37.29
C ALA A 331 -20.34 28.13 -38.16
N GLY A 332 -20.54 26.82 -38.32
CA GLY A 332 -19.81 25.98 -39.28
C GLY A 332 -20.75 25.45 -40.36
N GLY A 333 -20.54 25.87 -41.62
CA GLY A 333 -21.33 25.39 -42.75
C GLY A 333 -21.33 23.84 -42.89
N HIS A 334 -22.54 23.30 -43.08
CA HIS A 334 -22.98 21.98 -43.59
C HIS A 334 -21.95 21.02 -44.27
N PRO A 335 -22.16 19.67 -44.24
CA PRO A 335 -21.78 18.76 -43.17
C PRO A 335 -20.93 17.58 -43.70
N LYS A 336 -19.69 17.46 -43.24
CA LYS A 336 -19.20 16.14 -42.80
C LYS A 336 -19.30 16.22 -41.28
N ALA A 337 -20.09 15.34 -40.67
CA ALA A 337 -20.16 15.22 -39.22
C ALA A 337 -18.72 15.08 -38.71
N SER A 338 -18.16 16.17 -38.19
CA SER A 338 -16.85 16.13 -37.59
C SER A 338 -17.00 15.25 -36.36
N THR A 339 -16.14 14.26 -36.24
CA THR A 339 -16.03 13.31 -35.12
C THR A 339 -15.72 13.99 -33.77
N GLY A 340 -15.80 15.32 -33.68
CA GLY A 340 -15.48 16.13 -32.50
C GLY A 340 -16.63 17.04 -32.02
N ALA A 341 -17.85 16.92 -32.56
CA ALA A 341 -18.99 17.63 -31.97
C ALA A 341 -19.41 16.95 -30.65
N PRO A 342 -19.63 17.70 -29.55
CA PRO A 342 -20.03 17.12 -28.27
C PRO A 342 -21.35 16.36 -28.42
N LEU A 343 -21.38 15.13 -27.88
CA LEU A 343 -22.52 14.22 -28.01
C LEU A 343 -23.64 14.66 -27.07
N PHE A 344 -24.54 15.51 -27.54
CA PHE A 344 -25.76 15.80 -26.77
C PHE A 344 -26.65 14.56 -26.76
N LEU A 345 -27.03 14.12 -25.56
CA LEU A 345 -28.06 13.09 -25.40
C LEU A 345 -29.36 13.61 -26.04
N ARG A 346 -30.08 12.75 -26.77
CA ARG A 346 -31.38 13.12 -27.34
C ARG A 346 -32.45 13.01 -26.26
N ALA A 347 -33.60 13.66 -26.47
CA ALA A 347 -34.77 13.54 -25.59
C ALA A 347 -35.13 12.08 -25.25
N SER A 348 -35.04 11.18 -26.23
CA SER A 348 -35.27 9.74 -26.04
C SER A 348 -34.24 9.10 -25.12
N ASP A 349 -32.97 9.52 -25.22
CA ASP A 349 -31.86 8.98 -24.45
C ASP A 349 -31.99 9.41 -22.97
N PHE A 350 -32.45 10.64 -22.70
CA PHE A 350 -32.79 11.06 -21.31
C PHE A 350 -33.92 10.22 -20.73
N LYS A 351 -35.01 10.02 -21.47
CA LYS A 351 -36.14 9.24 -20.98
C LYS A 351 -35.72 7.82 -20.64
N ALA A 352 -34.90 7.20 -21.49
CA ALA A 352 -34.33 5.88 -21.24
C ALA A 352 -33.40 5.88 -20.02
N ALA A 353 -32.51 6.87 -19.89
CA ALA A 353 -31.60 7.01 -18.76
C ALA A 353 -32.35 7.20 -17.43
N THR A 354 -33.35 8.08 -17.39
CA THR A 354 -34.21 8.30 -16.22
C THR A 354 -34.94 7.02 -15.83
N SER A 355 -35.48 6.27 -16.81
CA SER A 355 -36.17 5.00 -16.54
C SER A 355 -35.21 3.95 -15.97
N ALA A 356 -34.00 3.84 -16.53
CA ALA A 356 -32.98 2.91 -16.05
C ALA A 356 -32.49 3.27 -14.63
N ILE A 357 -32.30 4.56 -14.33
CA ILE A 357 -31.97 5.00 -12.96
C ILE A 357 -33.10 4.65 -12.00
N ALA A 358 -34.36 4.87 -12.38
CA ALA A 358 -35.50 4.52 -11.54
C ALA A 358 -35.59 3.01 -11.26
N GLU A 359 -35.32 2.16 -12.26
CA GLU A 359 -35.40 0.70 -12.15
C GLU A 359 -34.19 0.08 -11.44
N HIS A 360 -32.98 0.53 -11.77
CA HIS A 360 -31.73 -0.13 -11.36
C HIS A 360 -30.88 0.68 -10.39
N GLY A 361 -31.20 1.96 -10.17
CA GLY A 361 -30.43 2.88 -9.33
C GLY A 361 -29.23 3.50 -10.02
N PHE A 362 -28.91 3.10 -11.25
CA PHE A 362 -27.82 3.67 -12.05
C PHE A 362 -28.05 3.46 -13.56
N VAL A 363 -27.28 4.19 -14.38
CA VAL A 363 -27.22 4.00 -15.82
C VAL A 363 -25.78 4.23 -16.31
N VAL A 364 -25.37 3.50 -17.35
CA VAL A 364 -24.07 3.70 -18.01
C VAL A 364 -24.28 4.34 -19.38
N ILE A 365 -23.78 5.56 -19.54
CA ILE A 365 -23.84 6.29 -20.81
C ILE A 365 -22.51 6.11 -21.53
N LYS A 366 -22.52 5.38 -22.65
CA LYS A 366 -21.33 5.15 -23.47
C LYS A 366 -21.10 6.33 -24.39
N ASN A 367 -19.82 6.65 -24.64
CA ASN A 367 -19.39 7.71 -25.55
C ASN A 367 -19.98 9.09 -25.19
N ALA A 368 -20.13 9.37 -23.89
CA ALA A 368 -20.63 10.66 -23.42
C ALA A 368 -19.67 11.80 -23.78
N LEU A 369 -18.37 11.57 -23.69
CA LEU A 369 -17.32 12.52 -24.08
C LEU A 369 -16.65 12.11 -25.38
N SER A 370 -16.22 13.10 -26.16
CA SER A 370 -15.28 12.86 -27.27
C SER A 370 -13.89 12.49 -26.71
N PRO A 371 -13.04 11.82 -27.51
CA PRO A 371 -11.66 11.54 -27.12
C PRO A 371 -10.86 12.81 -26.73
N GLU A 372 -11.13 13.93 -27.39
CA GLU A 372 -10.49 15.22 -27.13
C GLU A 372 -10.93 15.78 -25.78
N GLN A 373 -12.24 15.78 -25.50
CA GLN A 373 -12.77 16.22 -24.21
C GLN A 373 -12.24 15.35 -23.06
N LEU A 374 -12.19 14.03 -23.25
CA LEU A 374 -11.61 13.13 -22.26
C LEU A 374 -10.13 13.44 -22.02
N LYS A 375 -9.36 13.72 -23.09
CA LYS A 375 -7.94 14.06 -23.00
C LYS A 375 -7.70 15.38 -22.25
N GLU A 376 -8.52 16.40 -22.51
CA GLU A 376 -8.45 17.68 -21.79
C GLU A 376 -8.66 17.48 -20.29
N VAL A 377 -9.67 16.69 -19.92
CA VAL A 377 -9.94 16.35 -18.52
C VAL A 377 -8.78 15.56 -17.89
N GLN A 378 -8.25 14.55 -18.60
CA GLN A 378 -7.10 13.76 -18.14
C GLN A 378 -5.87 14.62 -17.90
N GLN A 379 -5.61 15.60 -18.77
CA GLN A 379 -4.49 16.52 -18.63
C GLN A 379 -4.68 17.47 -17.44
N ALA A 380 -5.87 18.07 -17.29
CA ALA A 380 -6.17 19.00 -16.20
C ALA A 380 -6.10 18.33 -14.81
N THR A 381 -6.42 17.03 -14.75
CA THR A 381 -6.46 16.23 -13.51
C THR A 381 -5.20 15.39 -13.28
N PHE A 382 -4.23 15.45 -14.20
CA PHE A 382 -3.02 14.63 -14.18
C PHE A 382 -3.32 13.12 -14.04
N ALA A 383 -4.37 12.64 -14.72
CA ALA A 383 -4.84 11.25 -14.61
C ALA A 383 -3.81 10.20 -15.10
N ALA A 384 -2.81 10.63 -15.86
CA ALA A 384 -1.72 9.80 -16.36
C ALA A 384 -0.51 9.69 -15.41
N SER A 385 -0.56 10.30 -14.23
CA SER A 385 0.50 10.17 -13.22
C SER A 385 0.71 8.72 -12.77
N GLU A 386 1.95 8.38 -12.41
CA GLU A 386 2.30 7.00 -12.02
C GLU A 386 1.67 6.62 -10.67
N THR A 387 1.55 7.60 -9.78
CA THR A 387 0.92 7.43 -8.47
C THR A 387 -0.15 8.48 -8.23
N ALA A 388 -1.13 8.15 -7.41
CA ALA A 388 -2.18 9.06 -6.99
C ALA A 388 -1.58 10.29 -6.27
N SER A 389 -0.55 10.10 -5.44
CA SER A 389 0.16 11.18 -4.74
C SER A 389 0.80 12.17 -5.71
N GLU A 390 1.47 11.68 -6.75
CA GLU A 390 2.10 12.53 -7.75
C GLU A 390 1.06 13.39 -8.49
N GLY A 391 -0.06 12.79 -8.92
CA GLY A 391 -1.15 13.53 -9.54
C GLY A 391 -1.75 14.58 -8.59
N GLY A 392 -1.94 14.21 -7.32
CA GLY A 392 -2.40 15.11 -6.26
C GLY A 392 -1.46 16.30 -6.01
N LEU A 393 -0.14 16.06 -6.06
CA LEU A 393 0.87 17.10 -5.90
C LEU A 393 0.85 18.07 -7.09
N LYS A 394 0.84 17.55 -8.32
CA LYS A 394 0.75 18.36 -9.54
C LYS A 394 -0.52 19.22 -9.56
N MET A 395 -1.66 18.68 -9.12
CA MET A 395 -2.88 19.47 -8.98
C MET A 395 -2.75 20.60 -7.95
N LYS A 396 -2.07 20.36 -6.81
CA LYS A 396 -1.79 21.39 -5.80
C LYS A 396 -0.79 22.45 -6.27
N GLU A 397 0.15 22.08 -7.13
CA GLU A 397 1.08 23.03 -7.76
C GLU A 397 0.33 23.98 -8.71
N VAL A 398 -0.67 23.47 -9.43
CA VAL A 398 -1.56 24.29 -10.28
C VAL A 398 -2.48 25.16 -9.43
N ASP A 399 -3.10 24.61 -8.40
CA ASP A 399 -3.94 25.35 -7.47
C ASP A 399 -3.80 24.85 -6.02
N PRO A 400 -3.17 25.64 -5.13
CA PRO A 400 -3.04 25.30 -3.72
C PRO A 400 -4.36 25.07 -2.98
N ASN A 401 -5.51 25.49 -3.53
CA ASN A 401 -6.83 25.25 -2.95
C ASN A 401 -7.34 23.82 -3.16
N VAL A 402 -6.66 22.99 -3.97
CA VAL A 402 -6.99 21.57 -4.12
C VAL A 402 -6.72 20.84 -2.80
N TYR A 403 -7.78 20.27 -2.25
CA TYR A 403 -7.71 19.54 -0.98
C TYR A 403 -7.64 18.04 -1.25
N CYS A 404 -6.57 17.38 -0.78
CA CYS A 404 -6.36 15.95 -0.99
C CYS A 404 -6.53 15.17 0.31
N THR A 405 -7.27 14.07 0.27
CA THR A 405 -7.50 13.17 1.41
C THR A 405 -7.38 11.70 1.00
N ARG A 406 -7.09 10.82 1.96
CA ARG A 406 -7.03 9.37 1.75
C ARG A 406 -8.04 8.67 2.65
N PRO A 407 -9.33 8.64 2.30
CA PRO A 407 -10.36 8.03 3.15
C PRO A 407 -10.22 6.51 3.22
N THR A 408 -9.61 5.88 2.21
CA THR A 408 -9.33 4.44 2.19
C THR A 408 -7.91 4.17 1.70
N TYR A 409 -7.35 3.02 2.12
CA TYR A 409 -6.00 2.63 1.76
C TYR A 409 -5.80 2.58 0.24
N GLY A 410 -4.78 3.28 -0.23
CA GLY A 410 -4.42 3.35 -1.65
C GLY A 410 -5.35 4.22 -2.50
N ARG A 411 -6.30 4.98 -1.93
CA ARG A 411 -7.10 5.95 -2.71
C ARG A 411 -6.79 7.37 -2.27
N LEU A 412 -6.46 8.24 -3.22
CA LEU A 412 -6.39 9.68 -3.02
C LEU A 412 -7.61 10.34 -3.64
N HIS A 413 -8.34 11.08 -2.82
CA HIS A 413 -9.42 11.94 -3.25
C HIS A 413 -8.88 13.36 -3.36
N CYS A 414 -9.00 14.01 -4.51
CA CYS A 414 -8.62 15.42 -4.67
C CYS A 414 -9.86 16.23 -4.99
N LEU A 415 -10.27 17.09 -4.05
CA LEU A 415 -11.45 17.92 -4.18
C LEU A 415 -11.12 19.15 -5.04
N LEU A 416 -11.78 19.24 -6.19
CA LEU A 416 -11.53 20.22 -7.24
C LEU A 416 -12.52 21.39 -7.20
N ARG A 417 -13.64 21.27 -6.49
CA ARG A 417 -14.65 22.33 -6.43
C ARG A 417 -14.05 23.64 -5.87
N GLY A 418 -14.25 24.73 -6.57
CA GLY A 418 -13.68 26.04 -6.28
C GLY A 418 -12.20 26.19 -6.65
N SER A 419 -11.61 25.18 -7.31
CA SER A 419 -10.24 25.26 -7.81
C SER A 419 -10.19 25.74 -9.27
N LEU A 420 -9.02 26.17 -9.73
CA LEU A 420 -8.74 26.50 -11.13
C LEU A 420 -8.97 25.29 -12.05
N ILE A 421 -8.83 24.07 -11.53
CA ILE A 421 -9.03 22.82 -12.28
C ILE A 421 -10.52 22.60 -12.59
N GLU A 422 -11.44 23.06 -11.74
CA GLU A 422 -12.90 22.93 -11.97
C GLU A 422 -13.33 23.52 -13.31
N GLN A 423 -12.66 24.59 -13.78
CA GLN A 423 -12.98 25.24 -15.06
C GLN A 423 -12.86 24.28 -16.24
N SER A 424 -11.91 23.33 -16.17
CA SER A 424 -11.70 22.33 -17.22
C SER A 424 -12.78 21.24 -17.22
N LEU A 425 -13.62 21.19 -16.17
CA LEU A 425 -14.70 20.20 -16.02
C LEU A 425 -16.09 20.79 -16.33
N VAL A 426 -16.20 22.10 -16.52
CA VAL A 426 -17.48 22.79 -16.76
C VAL A 426 -18.22 22.23 -17.96
N ASP A 427 -17.53 21.96 -19.07
CA ASP A 427 -18.16 21.42 -20.27
C ASP A 427 -18.63 19.98 -20.10
N VAL A 428 -17.91 19.19 -19.30
CA VAL A 428 -18.37 17.86 -18.88
C VAL A 428 -19.62 17.97 -18.01
N GLN A 429 -19.67 18.90 -17.05
CA GLN A 429 -20.86 19.12 -16.24
C GLN A 429 -22.08 19.48 -17.13
N ARG A 430 -21.91 20.41 -18.08
CA ARG A 430 -22.97 20.87 -19.00
C ARG A 430 -23.65 19.74 -19.76
N LEU A 431 -22.89 18.71 -20.12
CA LEU A 431 -23.39 17.54 -20.83
C LEU A 431 -24.43 16.78 -20.01
N PHE A 432 -24.18 16.60 -18.71
CA PHE A 432 -25.04 15.83 -17.82
C PHE A 432 -26.13 16.66 -17.16
N SER A 433 -26.00 18.00 -17.14
CA SER A 433 -26.97 18.91 -16.53
C SER A 433 -28.44 18.62 -16.92
N PRO A 434 -28.81 18.39 -18.19
CA PRO A 434 -30.22 18.14 -18.53
C PRO A 434 -30.76 16.84 -17.92
N LEU A 435 -29.93 15.79 -17.82
CA LEU A 435 -30.31 14.53 -17.16
C LEU A 435 -30.50 14.75 -15.66
N VAL A 436 -29.57 15.47 -15.03
CA VAL A 436 -29.61 15.77 -13.60
C VAL A 436 -30.86 16.58 -13.26
N HIS A 437 -31.15 17.63 -14.01
CA HIS A 437 -32.35 18.44 -13.82
C HIS A 437 -33.62 17.65 -14.13
N SER A 438 -33.64 16.84 -15.20
CA SER A 438 -34.80 16.00 -15.50
C SER A 438 -35.06 14.98 -14.38
N TYR A 439 -34.03 14.33 -13.84
CA TYR A 439 -34.23 13.35 -12.78
C TYR A 439 -34.61 14.01 -11.44
N LEU A 440 -33.90 15.05 -11.02
CA LEU A 440 -34.09 15.66 -9.70
C LEU A 440 -35.29 16.64 -9.63
N SER A 441 -35.61 17.34 -10.72
CA SER A 441 -36.68 18.35 -10.76
C SER A 441 -38.05 17.80 -11.21
N SER A 442 -38.12 16.62 -11.83
CA SER A 442 -39.37 16.08 -12.41
C SER A 442 -40.11 15.06 -11.53
N GLY A 443 -39.75 14.90 -10.26
CA GLY A 443 -40.48 14.03 -9.34
C GLY A 443 -39.94 12.59 -9.24
N ALA A 444 -38.62 12.42 -9.10
CA ALA A 444 -38.13 11.22 -8.42
C ALA A 444 -38.84 11.10 -7.05
N PRO A 445 -39.24 9.89 -6.60
CA PRO A 445 -39.78 9.73 -5.26
C PRO A 445 -38.80 10.33 -4.23
N PRO A 446 -39.27 10.94 -3.13
CA PRO A 446 -38.39 11.44 -2.07
C PRO A 446 -37.34 10.39 -1.65
N GLU A 447 -37.76 9.12 -1.59
CA GLU A 447 -36.94 7.95 -1.24
C GLU A 447 -35.82 7.65 -2.26
N ALA A 448 -35.98 8.07 -3.51
CA ALA A 448 -35.01 7.89 -4.60
C ALA A 448 -34.22 9.18 -4.93
N GLY A 449 -34.28 10.19 -4.06
CA GLY A 449 -33.51 11.43 -4.16
C GLY A 449 -34.22 12.63 -4.79
N GLY A 450 -35.54 12.58 -5.01
CA GLY A 450 -36.29 13.72 -5.54
C GLY A 450 -36.40 14.91 -4.59
N LEU A 451 -36.48 16.12 -5.16
CA LEU A 451 -36.59 17.38 -4.42
C LEU A 451 -38.06 17.77 -4.22
N GLU A 452 -38.47 17.99 -2.98
CA GLU A 452 -39.73 18.68 -2.64
C GLU A 452 -39.51 20.21 -2.68
N GLY A 453 -40.19 20.93 -3.57
CA GLY A 453 -40.23 22.39 -3.58
C GLY A 453 -39.11 23.12 -4.34
N LYS A 454 -38.94 24.44 -4.06
CA LYS A 454 -38.05 25.41 -4.75
C LYS A 454 -36.55 25.19 -4.48
N THR A 455 -36.10 23.96 -4.28
CA THR A 455 -34.70 23.68 -3.96
C THR A 455 -33.89 23.71 -5.24
N ARG A 456 -32.93 24.64 -5.31
CA ARG A 456 -32.01 24.78 -6.44
C ARG A 456 -31.08 23.56 -6.49
N VAL A 457 -30.91 22.97 -7.67
CA VAL A 457 -29.87 21.95 -7.90
C VAL A 457 -28.50 22.62 -7.88
N PHE A 458 -27.54 22.02 -7.18
CA PHE A 458 -26.16 22.48 -7.10
C PHE A 458 -25.20 21.29 -7.12
N VAL A 459 -23.95 21.53 -7.48
CA VAL A 459 -22.87 20.54 -7.37
C VAL A 459 -22.43 20.48 -5.90
N SER A 460 -22.71 19.38 -5.21
CA SER A 460 -22.28 19.18 -3.83
C SER A 460 -20.76 18.98 -3.72
N GLU A 461 -20.22 18.15 -4.61
CA GLU A 461 -18.82 17.73 -4.64
C GLU A 461 -18.34 17.54 -6.08
N MET A 462 -17.07 17.83 -6.31
CA MET A 462 -16.37 17.52 -7.55
C MET A 462 -14.94 17.12 -7.18
N GLN A 463 -14.61 15.85 -7.39
CA GLN A 463 -13.33 15.29 -6.95
C GLN A 463 -12.80 14.28 -7.95
N THR A 464 -11.47 14.14 -8.02
CA THR A 464 -10.85 12.94 -8.59
C THR A 464 -10.74 11.88 -7.51
N VAL A 465 -10.86 10.61 -7.91
CA VAL A 465 -10.62 9.45 -7.05
C VAL A 465 -9.54 8.62 -7.73
N ASN A 466 -8.30 8.78 -7.28
CA ASN A 466 -7.14 8.12 -7.84
C ASN A 466 -6.80 6.90 -6.98
N ALA A 467 -6.99 5.70 -7.54
CA ALA A 467 -6.64 4.45 -6.90
C ALA A 467 -5.22 4.03 -7.29
N ASP A 468 -4.31 4.02 -6.32
CA ASP A 468 -2.99 3.42 -6.44
C ASP A 468 -3.12 1.91 -6.67
N ALA A 469 -2.07 1.29 -7.23
CA ALA A 469 -1.99 -0.16 -7.31
C ALA A 469 -2.19 -0.77 -5.92
N LEU A 470 -3.01 -1.84 -5.86
CA LEU A 470 -3.37 -2.54 -4.61
C LEU A 470 -4.29 -1.75 -3.66
N ALA A 471 -4.92 -0.66 -4.10
CA ALA A 471 -6.03 -0.06 -3.35
C ALA A 471 -7.06 -1.13 -2.95
N LEU A 472 -7.47 -1.13 -1.68
CA LEU A 472 -8.42 -2.12 -1.15
C LEU A 472 -9.82 -1.89 -1.72
N ALA A 473 -10.66 -2.90 -1.87
CA ALA A 473 -12.07 -2.68 -2.20
C ALA A 473 -12.74 -1.80 -1.12
N GLN A 474 -13.63 -0.90 -1.53
CA GLN A 474 -14.45 -0.17 -0.56
C GLN A 474 -15.56 -1.09 -0.05
N PRO A 475 -15.97 -0.96 1.23
CA PRO A 475 -17.15 -1.67 1.70
C PRO A 475 -18.39 -1.21 0.93
N TRP A 476 -19.42 -2.07 0.84
CA TRP A 476 -20.72 -1.67 0.30
C TRP A 476 -21.27 -0.48 1.10
N HIS A 477 -21.61 0.60 0.41
CA HIS A 477 -22.14 1.82 0.99
C HIS A 477 -23.12 2.49 0.03
N ARG A 478 -23.81 3.53 0.53
CA ARG A 478 -24.62 4.43 -0.28
C ARG A 478 -24.12 5.84 -0.05
N ASP A 479 -23.98 6.60 -1.14
CA ASP A 479 -23.66 8.02 -1.09
C ASP A 479 -24.93 8.85 -0.84
N ASN A 480 -25.57 8.63 0.32
CA ASN A 480 -26.87 9.23 0.65
C ASN A 480 -26.83 10.22 1.80
N SER A 481 -25.63 10.66 2.24
CA SER A 481 -25.48 11.77 3.22
C SER A 481 -26.29 13.00 2.81
N HIS A 482 -26.42 13.22 1.50
CA HIS A 482 -27.37 14.14 0.89
C HIS A 482 -28.08 13.44 -0.28
N ARG A 483 -29.34 13.81 -0.52
CA ARG A 483 -30.07 13.36 -1.71
C ARG A 483 -29.45 14.01 -2.94
N GLY A 484 -29.16 13.21 -3.97
CA GLY A 484 -28.52 13.71 -5.18
C GLY A 484 -28.26 12.63 -6.21
N LEU A 485 -27.49 12.97 -7.23
CA LEU A 485 -27.09 12.08 -8.32
C LEU A 485 -25.58 12.20 -8.52
N THR A 486 -24.88 11.07 -8.47
CA THR A 486 -23.42 11.01 -8.67
C THR A 486 -23.13 10.68 -10.13
N VAL A 487 -22.33 11.52 -10.78
CA VAL A 487 -21.81 11.26 -12.13
C VAL A 487 -20.36 10.79 -12.00
N VAL A 488 -20.09 9.56 -12.41
CA VAL A 488 -18.74 8.98 -12.38
C VAL A 488 -18.18 8.95 -13.81
N LEU A 489 -17.06 9.65 -14.03
CA LEU A 489 -16.35 9.65 -15.30
C LEU A 489 -15.04 8.84 -15.17
N PRO A 490 -14.91 7.69 -15.87
CA PRO A 490 -13.64 6.99 -15.91
C PRO A 490 -12.62 7.78 -16.73
N LEU A 491 -11.53 8.21 -16.08
CA LEU A 491 -10.42 8.90 -16.74
C LEU A 491 -9.35 7.95 -17.29
N VAL A 492 -9.50 6.65 -17.05
CA VAL A 492 -8.64 5.59 -17.57
C VAL A 492 -9.51 4.42 -18.04
N PRO A 493 -9.01 3.55 -18.94
CA PRO A 493 -9.72 2.33 -19.31
C PRO A 493 -10.06 1.49 -18.08
N ILE A 494 -11.32 1.08 -17.95
CA ILE A 494 -11.79 0.25 -16.84
C ILE A 494 -11.63 -1.23 -17.20
N HIS A 495 -10.96 -1.98 -16.34
CA HIS A 495 -10.70 -3.41 -16.50
C HIS A 495 -11.00 -4.15 -15.20
N PRO A 496 -11.36 -5.45 -15.24
CA PRO A 496 -11.57 -6.23 -14.02
C PRO A 496 -10.37 -6.21 -13.05
N ASN A 497 -9.17 -5.96 -13.55
CA ASN A 497 -7.93 -5.99 -12.78
C ASN A 497 -7.52 -4.64 -12.16
N ASN A 498 -8.17 -3.53 -12.51
CA ASN A 498 -7.83 -2.20 -11.98
C ASN A 498 -8.88 -1.63 -11.01
N GLY A 499 -9.76 -2.49 -10.49
CA GLY A 499 -10.74 -2.13 -9.47
C GLY A 499 -11.89 -1.28 -10.02
N PRO A 500 -12.71 -1.84 -10.94
CA PRO A 500 -13.89 -1.13 -11.43
C PRO A 500 -14.84 -0.80 -10.28
N THR A 501 -15.60 0.29 -10.40
CA THR A 501 -16.69 0.56 -9.45
C THR A 501 -17.70 -0.58 -9.51
N GLU A 502 -17.91 -1.24 -8.38
CA GLU A 502 -18.90 -2.31 -8.23
C GLU A 502 -20.23 -1.70 -7.79
N LEU A 503 -21.31 -2.02 -8.52
CA LEU A 503 -22.66 -1.50 -8.27
C LEU A 503 -23.61 -2.68 -8.09
N LEU A 504 -24.59 -2.53 -7.19
CA LEU A 504 -25.63 -3.52 -6.95
C LEU A 504 -26.96 -3.02 -7.55
N PRO A 505 -27.40 -3.52 -8.71
CA PRO A 505 -28.64 -3.07 -9.35
C PRO A 505 -29.86 -3.24 -8.45
N GLY A 506 -30.74 -2.22 -8.43
CA GLY A 506 -31.97 -2.22 -7.64
C GLY A 506 -31.75 -2.00 -6.14
N SER A 507 -30.50 -1.87 -5.68
CA SER A 507 -30.23 -1.69 -4.25
C SER A 507 -30.65 -0.32 -3.71
N HIS A 508 -31.00 0.64 -4.56
CA HIS A 508 -31.45 1.99 -4.18
C HIS A 508 -32.83 2.00 -3.52
N VAL A 509 -33.69 1.01 -3.78
CA VAL A 509 -35.02 0.88 -3.15
C VAL A 509 -35.02 0.03 -1.87
N LEU A 510 -33.91 -0.63 -1.53
CA LEU A 510 -33.86 -1.43 -0.31
C LEU A 510 -33.85 -0.46 0.89
N SER A 511 -34.95 -0.32 1.61
CA SER A 511 -35.02 0.49 2.83
C SER A 511 -34.12 -0.13 3.90
N GLY A 512 -33.01 0.55 4.21
CA GLY A 512 -32.20 0.23 5.39
C GLY A 512 -32.82 0.81 6.68
N GLU A 513 -33.86 1.63 6.55
CA GLU A 513 -34.66 2.12 7.66
C GLU A 513 -35.81 1.13 7.89
N VAL A 514 -35.60 0.16 8.78
CA VAL A 514 -36.72 -0.39 9.52
C VAL A 514 -37.26 0.78 10.34
N THR A 515 -38.33 1.40 9.84
CA THR A 515 -39.10 2.37 10.61
C THR A 515 -39.46 1.69 11.92
N ARG A 516 -38.91 2.20 13.03
CA ARG A 516 -39.09 1.65 14.39
C ARG A 516 -40.54 1.78 14.91
N MET A 517 -41.51 2.01 14.02
CA MET A 517 -42.91 2.33 14.34
C MET A 517 -43.87 1.14 14.24
N GLU A 518 -43.46 -0.03 13.76
CA GLU A 518 -44.38 -1.19 13.65
C GLU A 518 -44.20 -2.29 14.71
N LEU A 519 -43.35 -2.09 15.72
CA LEU A 519 -43.17 -3.05 16.83
C LEU A 519 -43.92 -2.70 18.13
N GLU A 520 -44.72 -1.62 18.16
CA GLU A 520 -45.58 -1.28 19.31
C GLU A 520 -47.09 -1.43 19.01
N GLY A 521 -47.45 -2.18 17.97
CA GLY A 521 -48.82 -2.24 17.47
C GLY A 521 -49.44 -3.64 17.41
N THR A 522 -49.13 -4.56 18.31
CA THR A 522 -50.01 -5.73 18.56
C THR A 522 -49.69 -6.43 19.88
N THR A 523 -50.31 -5.96 20.96
CA THR A 523 -50.77 -6.86 22.04
C THR A 523 -52.09 -6.32 22.62
N VAL A 524 -53.12 -7.14 22.40
CA VAL A 524 -54.52 -7.12 22.88
C VAL A 524 -55.46 -6.10 22.24
#